data_AF-A0AAE0UFR3-F1
#
_entry.id   AF-A0AAE0UFR3-F1
#
_cell.length_a   1.000
_cell.length_b   1.000
_cell.length_c   1.000
_cell.angle_alpha   90.00
_cell.angle_beta   90.00
_cell.angle_gamma   90.00
#
_symmetry.space_group_name_H-M   'P 1'
#
loop_
_entity.id
_entity.type
_entity.pdbx_description
1 polymer ?
#
loop_
_entity_poly.entity_id
_entity_poly.type
_entity_poly.pdbx_seq_one_letter_code
_entity_poly.pdbx_strand_id
1 'polypeptide(L)'
;MGSTNSPRLTTAGLYAALKGQTLRFPSLDSILSPFPTELSPHYDQLKHIVDMIIEDQIDEEEVKEKARKIDVALLAAYWYPHSPLERLETISYFLLWIFLWDDAAEESATIDLDADSTTTLNERALEYVAYHLGLDHRAFIPLPDPSPSTLPSLSTPMCRTSSPSRPSSRSSTSSSPSKSSTTAQATHPVPVAVAIVALPPSPPQSNDSTATTSNMYIDSEPEYKDQRAESIIINVEKQSQTRGTKEPPPPTKYSTFFKCFSHSFRSHSPAHSPHHLLSSTSLYLSSTSLYLSSTSLEVSTHTAGHGTIPTETEYWKYRRGTNGISFFSCLGEYMTDTVLPGKVWEMKEMRRLWDAVARNVVIINDVLSLPKEIKVNWPGLVAIYLVDRTPNMSLDKAVGILVEELKRG
;
A
#
# COMPACT_ATOMS: atom_id res chain seq x y z
N MET A 1 8.05 35.36 15.14
CA MET A 1 8.18 35.49 13.67
C MET A 1 7.03 34.72 13.07
N GLY A 2 6.18 35.38 12.27
CA GLY A 2 4.90 34.85 11.83
C GLY A 2 5.03 33.63 10.94
N SER A 3 4.33 32.56 11.30
CA SER A 3 4.07 31.43 10.42
C SER A 3 3.23 31.94 9.25
N THR A 4 3.86 32.20 8.11
CA THR A 4 3.17 32.46 6.85
C THR A 4 2.49 31.16 6.41
N ASN A 5 1.23 30.96 6.81
CA ASN A 5 0.36 29.93 6.25
C ASN A 5 0.00 30.35 4.81
N SER A 6 0.96 30.29 3.89
CA SER A 6 0.63 30.23 2.48
C SER A 6 -0.18 28.95 2.24
N PRO A 7 -1.31 29.02 1.54
CA PRO A 7 -2.09 27.82 1.25
C PRO A 7 -1.23 26.80 0.50
N ARG A 8 -1.30 25.52 0.91
CA ARG A 8 -0.61 24.43 0.21
C ARG A 8 -1.10 24.36 -1.24
N LEU A 9 -0.18 24.07 -2.16
CA LEU A 9 -0.50 23.93 -3.58
C LEU A 9 -1.41 22.72 -3.81
N THR A 10 -2.38 22.86 -4.70
CA THR A 10 -3.24 21.76 -5.13
C THR A 10 -2.59 20.95 -6.23
N THR A 11 -2.87 19.64 -6.28
CA THR A 11 -2.36 18.76 -7.33
C THR A 11 -2.80 19.22 -8.72
N ALA A 12 -4.08 19.61 -8.85
CA ALA A 12 -4.61 20.18 -10.09
C ALA A 12 -3.90 21.50 -10.48
N GLY A 13 -3.59 22.36 -9.52
CA GLY A 13 -2.85 23.59 -9.75
C GLY A 13 -1.41 23.33 -10.21
N LEU A 14 -0.72 22.38 -9.58
CA LEU A 14 0.61 21.94 -9.99
C LEU A 14 0.60 21.40 -11.41
N TYR A 15 -0.26 20.42 -11.71
CA TYR A 15 -0.27 19.76 -13.01
C TYR A 15 -0.72 20.68 -14.15
N ALA A 16 -1.58 21.66 -13.86
CA ALA A 16 -1.87 22.74 -14.80
C ALA A 16 -0.62 23.58 -15.13
N ALA A 17 0.23 23.87 -14.13
CA ALA A 17 1.48 24.61 -14.32
C ALA A 17 2.57 23.81 -15.04
N LEU A 18 2.52 22.47 -15.00
CA LEU A 18 3.43 21.60 -15.75
C LEU A 18 3.08 21.50 -17.24
N LYS A 19 1.89 21.94 -17.65
CA LYS A 19 1.42 21.80 -19.04
C LYS A 19 2.40 22.47 -20.01
N GLY A 20 2.95 21.68 -20.93
CA GLY A 20 3.93 22.14 -21.92
C GLY A 20 5.38 21.84 -21.55
N GLN A 21 5.67 21.40 -20.31
CA GLN A 21 6.95 20.77 -20.00
C GLN A 21 7.03 19.39 -20.68
N THR A 22 8.24 18.99 -21.05
CA THR A 22 8.54 17.66 -21.57
C THR A 22 9.43 16.95 -20.56
N LEU A 23 9.08 15.73 -20.17
CA LEU A 23 9.95 14.88 -19.37
C LEU A 23 10.69 13.92 -20.30
N ARG A 24 12.02 13.91 -20.25
CA ARG A 24 12.79 12.81 -20.82
C ARG A 24 13.01 11.78 -19.72
N PHE A 25 12.32 10.65 -19.82
CA PHE A 25 12.47 9.59 -18.82
C PHE A 25 13.94 9.12 -18.79
N PRO A 26 14.64 9.22 -17.65
CA PRO A 26 16.00 8.73 -17.55
C PRO A 26 16.01 7.21 -17.69
N SER A 27 16.97 6.66 -18.45
CA SER A 27 17.13 5.21 -18.51
C SER A 27 17.45 4.68 -17.11
N LEU A 28 16.71 3.65 -16.69
CA LEU A 28 16.96 2.90 -15.46
C LEU A 28 17.92 1.72 -15.70
N ASP A 29 18.42 1.52 -16.92
CA ASP A 29 19.22 0.33 -17.29
C ASP A 29 20.48 0.23 -16.42
N SER A 30 21.16 1.35 -16.15
CA SER A 30 22.35 1.34 -15.28
C SER A 30 22.05 0.91 -13.83
N ILE A 31 20.82 1.09 -13.37
CA ILE A 31 20.36 0.74 -12.02
C ILE A 31 19.85 -0.70 -11.99
N LEU A 32 19.11 -1.11 -13.03
CA LEU A 32 18.41 -2.39 -13.09
C LEU A 32 19.23 -3.52 -13.71
N SER A 33 20.20 -3.22 -14.59
CA SER A 33 21.03 -4.24 -15.27
C SER A 33 21.81 -5.20 -14.37
N PRO A 34 22.20 -4.84 -13.12
CA PRO A 34 22.80 -5.81 -12.22
C PRO A 34 21.83 -6.87 -11.69
N PHE A 35 20.51 -6.63 -11.79
CA PHE A 35 19.49 -7.55 -11.27
C PHE A 35 19.04 -8.53 -12.37
N PRO A 36 18.91 -9.82 -12.04
CA PRO A 36 18.44 -10.81 -13.00
C PRO A 36 17.01 -10.45 -13.46
N THR A 37 16.81 -10.42 -14.77
CA THR A 37 15.49 -10.22 -15.38
C THR A 37 15.11 -11.52 -16.06
N GLU A 38 14.44 -12.39 -15.31
CA GLU A 38 13.95 -13.67 -15.80
C GLU A 38 12.42 -13.66 -15.81
N LEU A 39 11.85 -14.18 -16.88
CA LEU A 39 10.41 -14.43 -16.98
C LEU A 39 10.17 -15.92 -16.75
N SER A 40 9.19 -16.25 -15.90
CA SER A 40 8.80 -17.64 -15.70
C SER A 40 8.47 -18.33 -17.03
N PRO A 41 8.95 -19.57 -17.27
CA PRO A 41 8.58 -20.34 -18.47
C PRO A 41 7.08 -20.67 -18.51
N HIS A 42 6.36 -20.44 -17.41
CA HIS A 42 4.93 -20.70 -17.30
C HIS A 42 4.05 -19.50 -17.65
N TYR A 43 4.61 -18.35 -18.04
CA TYR A 43 3.82 -17.12 -18.27
C TYR A 43 2.66 -17.33 -19.26
N ASP A 44 2.90 -17.89 -20.44
CA ASP A 44 1.83 -18.05 -21.44
C ASP A 44 0.68 -18.94 -20.93
N GLN A 45 1.01 -20.02 -20.22
CA GLN A 45 0.03 -20.91 -19.63
C GLN A 45 -0.73 -20.24 -18.48
N LEU A 46 0.00 -19.52 -17.61
CA LEU A 46 -0.59 -18.76 -16.51
C LEU A 46 -1.52 -17.65 -17.03
N LYS A 47 -1.12 -16.95 -18.09
CA LYS A 47 -1.93 -15.89 -18.71
C LYS A 47 -3.27 -16.43 -19.20
N HIS A 48 -3.26 -17.60 -19.84
CA HIS A 48 -4.49 -18.26 -20.26
C HIS A 48 -5.39 -18.62 -19.07
N ILE A 49 -4.82 -19.17 -18.00
CA ILE A 49 -5.56 -19.51 -16.77
C ILE A 49 -6.19 -18.25 -16.15
N VAL A 50 -5.40 -17.18 -16.00
CA VAL A 50 -5.87 -15.91 -15.43
C VAL A 50 -6.97 -15.27 -16.28
N ASP A 51 -6.85 -15.32 -17.61
CA ASP A 51 -7.89 -14.80 -18.51
C ASP A 51 -9.21 -15.58 -18.38
N MET A 52 -9.14 -16.90 -18.19
CA MET A 52 -10.34 -17.72 -17.90
C MET A 52 -10.95 -17.37 -16.54
N ILE A 53 -10.12 -17.17 -15.50
CA ILE A 53 -10.59 -16.75 -14.17
C ILE A 53 -11.31 -15.39 -14.25
N ILE A 54 -10.74 -14.43 -14.99
CA ILE A 54 -11.34 -13.11 -15.21
C ILE A 54 -12.70 -13.26 -15.92
N GLU A 55 -12.78 -14.11 -16.94
CA GLU A 55 -14.01 -14.30 -17.70
C GLU A 55 -15.12 -14.96 -16.86
N ASP A 56 -14.76 -15.91 -16.00
CA ASP A 56 -15.69 -16.67 -15.16
C ASP A 56 -16.17 -15.92 -13.92
N GLN A 57 -15.30 -15.13 -13.26
CA GLN A 57 -15.57 -14.59 -11.92
C GLN A 57 -15.88 -13.09 -11.87
N ILE A 58 -15.78 -12.38 -12.98
CA ILE A 58 -16.11 -10.95 -13.07
C ILE A 58 -17.29 -10.80 -14.02
N ASP A 59 -18.33 -10.09 -13.61
CA ASP A 59 -19.52 -9.89 -14.48
C ASP A 59 -19.36 -8.63 -15.35
N GLU A 60 -18.73 -7.59 -14.81
CA GLU A 60 -18.62 -6.28 -15.45
C GLU A 60 -17.53 -6.27 -16.55
N GLU A 61 -17.94 -6.09 -17.80
CA GLU A 61 -17.02 -6.15 -18.95
C GLU A 61 -15.90 -5.08 -18.89
N GLU A 62 -16.21 -3.88 -18.38
CA GLU A 62 -15.20 -2.83 -18.17
C GLU A 62 -14.11 -3.28 -17.17
N VAL A 63 -14.53 -4.00 -16.13
CA VAL A 63 -13.62 -4.52 -15.10
C VAL A 63 -12.79 -5.68 -15.68
N LYS A 64 -13.39 -6.55 -16.51
CA LYS A 64 -12.64 -7.59 -17.23
C LYS A 64 -11.56 -7.00 -18.14
N GLU A 65 -11.90 -6.00 -18.94
CA GLU A 65 -10.93 -5.31 -19.81
C GLU A 65 -9.79 -4.69 -19.00
N LYS A 66 -10.11 -4.08 -17.86
CA LYS A 66 -9.11 -3.53 -16.95
C LYS A 66 -8.22 -4.62 -16.35
N ALA A 67 -8.79 -5.70 -15.83
CA ALA A 67 -8.04 -6.82 -15.25
C ALA A 67 -7.08 -7.45 -16.26
N ARG A 68 -7.51 -7.62 -17.52
CA ARG A 68 -6.64 -8.10 -18.61
C ARG A 68 -5.49 -7.15 -18.93
N LYS A 69 -5.72 -5.84 -18.85
CA LYS A 69 -4.68 -4.80 -19.07
C LYS A 69 -3.66 -4.74 -17.94
N ILE A 70 -4.07 -5.05 -16.69
CA ILE A 70 -3.15 -5.11 -15.55
C ILE A 70 -2.15 -6.26 -15.71
N ASP A 71 -2.58 -7.37 -16.32
CA ASP A 71 -1.77 -8.58 -16.54
C ASP A 71 -1.04 -9.06 -15.27
N VAL A 72 -1.84 -9.47 -14.29
CA VAL A 72 -1.31 -10.02 -13.02
C VAL A 72 -0.51 -11.31 -13.23
N ALA A 73 -0.75 -12.04 -14.33
CA ALA A 73 0.03 -13.22 -14.68
C ALA A 73 1.47 -12.84 -15.00
N LEU A 74 1.68 -11.77 -15.77
CA LEU A 74 3.01 -11.28 -16.11
C LEU A 74 3.72 -10.72 -14.87
N LEU A 75 3.00 -10.03 -13.99
CA LEU A 75 3.55 -9.59 -12.69
C LEU A 75 4.03 -10.79 -11.85
N ALA A 76 3.19 -11.81 -11.67
CA ALA A 76 3.56 -13.00 -10.91
C ALA A 76 4.75 -13.73 -11.53
N ALA A 77 4.78 -13.85 -12.86
CA ALA A 77 5.83 -14.55 -13.61
C ALA A 77 7.19 -13.84 -13.56
N TYR A 78 7.23 -12.52 -13.43
CA TYR A 78 8.48 -11.77 -13.21
C TYR A 78 8.90 -11.75 -11.75
N TRP A 79 7.95 -11.70 -10.82
CA TRP A 79 8.27 -11.61 -9.40
C TRP A 79 8.75 -12.96 -8.84
N TYR A 80 8.21 -14.06 -9.35
CA TYR A 80 8.53 -15.42 -8.92
C TYR A 80 8.87 -16.32 -10.12
N PRO A 81 9.94 -16.02 -10.87
CA PRO A 81 10.22 -16.67 -12.15
C PRO A 81 10.43 -18.19 -12.04
N HIS A 82 10.91 -18.65 -10.87
CA HIS A 82 11.21 -20.06 -10.61
C HIS A 82 10.08 -20.80 -9.88
N SER A 83 8.97 -20.14 -9.56
CA SER A 83 7.85 -20.81 -8.89
C SER A 83 7.10 -21.74 -9.85
N PRO A 84 6.62 -22.90 -9.36
CA PRO A 84 5.78 -23.77 -10.16
C PRO A 84 4.46 -23.08 -10.51
N LEU A 85 3.89 -23.46 -11.67
CA LEU A 85 2.64 -22.90 -12.19
C LEU A 85 1.51 -22.87 -11.15
N GLU A 86 1.35 -23.92 -10.35
CA GLU A 86 0.30 -24.03 -9.31
C GLU A 86 0.37 -22.90 -8.26
N ARG A 87 1.60 -22.51 -7.89
CA ARG A 87 1.82 -21.39 -6.95
C ARG A 87 1.63 -20.04 -7.64
N LEU A 88 2.03 -19.94 -8.90
CA LEU A 88 1.80 -18.75 -9.73
C LEU A 88 0.29 -18.50 -9.96
N GLU A 89 -0.49 -19.55 -10.19
CA GLU A 89 -1.95 -19.48 -10.24
C GLU A 89 -2.52 -19.04 -8.90
N THR A 90 -2.04 -19.63 -7.80
CA THR A 90 -2.45 -19.27 -6.44
C THR A 90 -2.25 -17.77 -6.19
N ILE A 91 -1.06 -17.23 -6.39
CA ILE A 91 -0.78 -15.80 -6.16
C ILE A 91 -1.59 -14.91 -7.11
N SER A 92 -1.94 -15.37 -8.32
CA SER A 92 -2.72 -14.58 -9.27
C SER A 92 -4.13 -14.26 -8.75
N TYR A 93 -4.77 -15.18 -8.00
CA TYR A 93 -6.03 -14.87 -7.31
C TYR A 93 -5.87 -13.73 -6.31
N PHE A 94 -4.78 -13.74 -5.54
CA PHE A 94 -4.50 -12.66 -4.60
C PHE A 94 -4.23 -11.34 -5.32
N LEU A 95 -3.43 -11.34 -6.39
CA LEU A 95 -3.14 -10.16 -7.18
C LEU A 95 -4.41 -9.56 -7.80
N LEU A 96 -5.29 -10.39 -8.38
CA LEU A 96 -6.60 -9.94 -8.86
C LEU A 96 -7.40 -9.25 -7.76
N TRP A 97 -7.44 -9.85 -6.56
CA TRP A 97 -8.14 -9.24 -5.44
C TRP A 97 -7.57 -7.87 -5.08
N ILE A 98 -6.26 -7.73 -4.86
CA ILE A 98 -5.69 -6.44 -4.40
C ILE A 98 -5.82 -5.33 -5.44
N PHE A 99 -5.64 -5.65 -6.73
CA PHE A 99 -5.73 -4.65 -7.79
C PHE A 99 -7.17 -4.21 -8.06
N LEU A 100 -8.14 -5.10 -7.89
CA LEU A 100 -9.56 -4.75 -8.00
C LEU A 100 -10.13 -4.16 -6.71
N TRP A 101 -9.52 -4.49 -5.56
CA TRP A 101 -9.84 -3.91 -4.26
C TRP A 101 -9.48 -2.43 -4.20
N ASP A 102 -8.33 -2.04 -4.76
CA ASP A 102 -7.86 -0.65 -4.77
C ASP A 102 -8.94 0.29 -5.34
N ASP A 103 -9.56 -0.10 -6.46
CA ASP A 103 -10.72 0.58 -7.04
C ASP A 103 -11.93 0.66 -6.10
N ALA A 104 -12.25 -0.46 -5.44
CA ALA A 104 -13.42 -0.56 -4.58
C ALA A 104 -13.27 0.28 -3.30
N ALA A 105 -12.05 0.37 -2.77
CA ALA A 105 -11.72 1.20 -1.62
C ALA A 105 -11.88 2.69 -1.95
N GLU A 106 -11.46 3.13 -3.13
CA GLU A 106 -11.69 4.50 -3.61
C GLU A 106 -13.19 4.81 -3.78
N GLU A 107 -13.94 3.93 -4.43
CA GLU A 107 -15.40 4.07 -4.62
C GLU A 107 -16.11 4.20 -3.26
N SER A 108 -15.73 3.36 -2.29
CA SER A 108 -16.31 3.35 -0.95
C SER A 108 -16.02 4.58 -0.11
N ALA A 109 -14.96 5.33 -0.41
CA ALA A 109 -14.65 6.57 0.31
C ALA A 109 -15.46 7.76 -0.21
N THR A 110 -16.06 7.63 -1.40
CA THR A 110 -16.96 8.64 -1.98
C THR A 110 -18.43 8.41 -1.62
N ILE A 111 -18.77 7.17 -1.25
CA ILE A 111 -20.09 6.77 -0.79
C ILE A 111 -20.04 6.79 0.73
N ASP A 112 -20.84 7.64 1.36
CA ASP A 112 -21.08 7.63 2.81
C ASP A 112 -21.72 6.26 3.14
N LEU A 113 -20.89 5.24 3.39
CA LEU A 113 -21.33 3.90 3.69
C LEU A 113 -22.07 3.96 5.02
N ASP A 114 -23.41 3.92 4.93
CA ASP A 114 -24.40 3.85 6.00
C ASP A 114 -23.89 4.30 7.36
N ALA A 115 -24.27 5.50 7.79
CA ALA A 115 -24.02 6.02 9.13
C ALA A 115 -24.50 5.09 10.29
N ASP A 116 -25.25 4.03 9.97
CA ASP A 116 -25.72 2.96 10.87
C ASP A 116 -24.83 1.69 10.89
N SER A 117 -23.82 1.59 10.03
CA SER A 117 -22.85 0.48 10.03
C SER A 117 -21.81 0.67 11.13
N THR A 118 -21.78 -0.22 12.11
CA THR A 118 -20.77 -0.21 13.18
C THR A 118 -19.37 -0.65 12.74
N THR A 119 -19.22 -1.12 11.49
CA THR A 119 -17.95 -1.65 10.95
C THR A 119 -17.62 -1.06 9.58
N THR A 120 -16.36 -0.71 9.36
CA THR A 120 -15.88 -0.16 8.09
C THR A 120 -15.78 -1.22 6.99
N LEU A 121 -15.73 -0.82 5.71
CA LEU A 121 -15.49 -1.74 4.59
C LEU A 121 -14.17 -2.52 4.76
N ASN A 122 -13.14 -1.88 5.30
CA ASN A 122 -11.86 -2.50 5.61
C ASN A 122 -11.97 -3.57 6.69
N GLU A 123 -12.73 -3.30 7.76
CA GLU A 123 -12.93 -4.29 8.83
C GLU A 123 -13.66 -5.52 8.29
N ARG A 124 -14.66 -5.33 7.43
CA ARG A 124 -15.36 -6.42 6.74
C ARG A 124 -14.42 -7.24 5.85
N ALA A 125 -13.55 -6.59 5.08
CA ALA A 125 -12.56 -7.28 4.26
C ALA A 125 -11.51 -8.02 5.11
N LEU A 126 -11.03 -7.40 6.19
CA LEU A 126 -10.08 -8.03 7.11
C LEU A 126 -10.72 -9.23 7.81
N GLU A 127 -11.99 -9.13 8.21
CA GLU A 127 -12.75 -10.24 8.76
C GLU A 127 -12.88 -11.40 7.76
N TYR A 128 -13.21 -11.09 6.50
CA TYR A 128 -13.29 -12.08 5.42
C TYR A 128 -11.97 -12.80 5.21
N VAL A 129 -10.87 -12.05 5.12
CA VAL A 129 -9.52 -12.58 4.96
C VAL A 129 -9.12 -13.46 6.14
N ALA A 130 -9.31 -12.97 7.37
CA ALA A 130 -8.98 -13.73 8.57
C ALA A 130 -9.80 -15.03 8.67
N TYR A 131 -11.11 -14.97 8.40
CA TYR A 131 -11.96 -16.16 8.37
C TYR A 131 -11.40 -17.19 7.40
N HIS A 132 -11.10 -16.75 6.18
CA HIS A 132 -10.60 -17.65 5.17
C HIS A 132 -9.22 -18.20 5.52
N LEU A 133 -8.34 -17.46 6.19
CA LEU A 133 -7.05 -17.98 6.68
C LEU A 133 -7.16 -18.88 7.93
N GLY A 134 -8.33 -18.97 8.57
CA GLY A 134 -8.50 -19.71 9.82
C GLY A 134 -8.05 -18.93 11.06
N LEU A 135 -8.02 -17.59 10.98
CA LEU A 135 -7.55 -16.68 12.02
C LEU A 135 -8.68 -15.78 12.57
N ASP A 136 -8.43 -15.13 13.71
CA ASP A 136 -9.30 -14.07 14.25
C ASP A 136 -8.76 -12.68 13.87
N HIS A 137 -9.57 -11.89 13.15
CA HIS A 137 -9.19 -10.55 12.70
C HIS A 137 -8.98 -9.55 13.85
N ARG A 138 -9.61 -9.76 15.01
CA ARG A 138 -9.62 -8.80 16.13
C ARG A 138 -8.23 -8.54 16.71
N ALA A 139 -7.33 -9.51 16.61
CA ALA A 139 -5.94 -9.34 17.03
C ALA A 139 -5.14 -8.39 16.10
N PHE A 140 -5.67 -8.08 14.92
CA PHE A 140 -4.97 -7.38 13.84
C PHE A 140 -5.55 -6.01 13.53
N ILE A 141 -6.75 -5.66 14.02
CA ILE A 141 -7.30 -4.31 13.90
C ILE A 141 -6.29 -3.29 14.45
N PRO A 142 -5.84 -2.28 13.68
CA PRO A 142 -4.93 -1.25 14.17
C PRO A 142 -5.52 -0.53 15.37
N LEU A 143 -4.72 -0.31 16.40
CA LEU A 143 -5.14 0.54 17.51
C LEU A 143 -5.25 1.99 17.01
N PRO A 144 -6.26 2.76 17.45
CA PRO A 144 -6.29 4.19 17.16
C PRO A 144 -5.02 4.85 17.69
N ASP A 145 -4.38 5.68 16.85
CA ASP A 145 -3.21 6.46 17.22
C ASP A 145 -3.52 7.23 18.51
N PRO A 146 -2.66 7.20 19.55
CA PRO A 146 -2.91 7.99 20.74
C PRO A 146 -2.96 9.45 20.32
N SER A 147 -4.14 10.07 20.46
CA SER A 147 -4.33 11.49 20.17
C SER A 147 -3.20 12.31 20.83
N PRO A 148 -2.68 13.38 20.19
CA PRO A 148 -1.58 14.19 20.73
C PRO A 148 -1.92 14.89 22.06
N SER A 149 -3.14 14.74 22.57
CA SER A 149 -3.68 15.35 23.79
C SER A 149 -3.33 14.66 25.11
N THR A 150 -2.44 13.66 25.14
CA THR A 150 -2.07 13.00 26.41
C THR A 150 -0.57 12.72 26.52
N LEU A 151 0.25 13.77 26.45
CA LEU A 151 1.49 13.77 27.22
C LEU A 151 1.12 13.99 28.71
N PRO A 152 1.57 13.14 29.65
CA PRO A 152 1.38 13.43 31.06
C PRO A 152 2.14 14.72 31.39
N SER A 153 1.39 15.73 31.81
CA SER A 153 1.92 16.92 32.47
C SER A 153 2.81 16.49 33.64
N LEU A 154 4.12 16.59 33.48
CA LEU A 154 5.08 16.57 34.58
C LEU A 154 4.99 17.90 35.32
N SER A 155 3.93 18.03 36.13
CA SER A 155 3.77 19.10 37.10
C SER A 155 3.43 18.48 38.46
N THR A 156 4.47 18.23 39.25
CA THR A 156 4.36 17.89 40.68
C THR A 156 3.63 19.03 41.41
N PRO A 157 2.73 18.76 42.37
CA PRO A 157 1.86 19.79 42.93
C PRO A 157 2.53 20.55 44.07
N MET A 158 2.48 21.89 44.01
CA MET A 158 2.60 22.75 45.20
C MET A 158 1.24 23.35 45.55
N CYS A 159 0.68 22.81 46.63
CA CYS A 159 -0.17 23.39 47.68
C CYS A 159 -1.06 24.64 47.43
N ARG A 160 -2.32 24.49 47.87
CA ARG A 160 -3.28 25.49 48.43
C ARG A 160 -3.92 26.47 47.41
N THR A 161 -5.21 26.84 47.44
CA THR A 161 -6.29 26.84 48.45
C THR A 161 -7.65 27.09 47.78
N SER A 162 -8.70 26.40 48.25
CA SER A 162 -10.15 26.72 48.37
C SER A 162 -10.85 27.82 47.52
N SER A 163 -11.85 27.37 46.72
CA SER A 163 -13.29 27.79 46.64
C SER A 163 -13.69 29.25 46.28
N PRO A 164 -14.96 29.55 45.86
CA PRO A 164 -15.94 28.80 45.04
C PRO A 164 -16.74 29.65 43.99
N SER A 165 -17.60 28.96 43.22
CA SER A 165 -18.96 29.35 42.77
C SER A 165 -19.25 30.19 41.48
N ARG A 166 -19.81 29.47 40.48
CA ARG A 166 -21.16 29.59 39.85
C ARG A 166 -21.42 30.71 38.78
N PRO A 167 -22.54 30.68 38.01
CA PRO A 167 -22.73 29.97 36.72
C PRO A 167 -23.29 30.89 35.60
N SER A 168 -23.89 30.28 34.56
CA SER A 168 -24.83 30.82 33.54
C SER A 168 -24.16 31.23 32.20
N SER A 169 -24.73 31.03 31.01
CA SER A 169 -26.07 30.61 30.58
C SER A 169 -26.04 30.23 29.09
N ARG A 170 -27.00 29.38 28.69
CA ARG A 170 -27.48 29.16 27.32
C ARG A 170 -27.65 30.45 26.51
N SER A 171 -27.39 30.39 25.21
CA SER A 171 -28.45 30.59 24.19
C SER A 171 -28.01 30.14 22.80
N SER A 172 -28.88 29.31 22.25
CA SER A 172 -29.08 29.00 20.83
C SER A 172 -29.37 30.25 20.01
N THR A 173 -28.91 30.28 18.76
CA THR A 173 -29.75 30.69 17.62
C THR A 173 -29.22 30.11 16.31
N SER A 174 -30.14 29.41 15.65
CA SER A 174 -30.15 28.99 14.26
C SER A 174 -30.03 30.17 13.29
N SER A 175 -29.33 29.98 12.18
CA SER A 175 -29.70 30.59 10.91
C SER A 175 -29.09 29.82 9.73
N SER A 176 -29.96 29.16 8.97
CA SER A 176 -29.67 28.75 7.58
C SER A 176 -29.71 29.99 6.69
N PRO A 177 -29.01 29.96 5.54
CA PRO A 177 -29.74 30.20 4.31
C PRO A 177 -29.41 29.23 3.16
N SER A 178 -30.48 28.91 2.44
CA SER A 178 -30.66 28.45 1.07
C SER A 178 -29.47 28.42 0.08
N LYS A 179 -29.29 27.22 -0.49
CA LYS A 179 -29.16 26.84 -1.93
C LYS A 179 -28.49 27.83 -2.89
N SER A 180 -27.39 27.38 -3.52
CA SER A 180 -27.20 27.55 -4.95
C SER A 180 -26.55 26.31 -5.56
N SER A 181 -27.19 25.77 -6.59
CA SER A 181 -26.81 24.60 -7.36
C SER A 181 -25.79 24.99 -8.42
N THR A 182 -24.62 24.36 -8.42
CA THR A 182 -23.79 24.24 -9.62
C THR A 182 -23.33 22.80 -9.71
N THR A 183 -23.93 22.06 -10.64
CA THR A 183 -23.62 20.66 -10.92
C THR A 183 -22.27 20.61 -11.62
N ALA A 184 -21.19 20.50 -10.85
CA ALA A 184 -19.89 20.10 -11.37
C ALA A 184 -19.93 18.57 -11.53
N GLN A 185 -19.87 18.09 -12.77
CA GLN A 185 -19.65 16.68 -13.08
C GLN A 185 -18.30 16.27 -12.47
N ALA A 186 -18.35 15.46 -11.41
CA ALA A 186 -17.18 14.82 -10.85
C ALA A 186 -16.71 13.74 -11.86
N THR A 187 -15.69 14.07 -12.64
CA THR A 187 -14.96 13.08 -13.43
C THR A 187 -14.08 12.30 -12.47
N HIS A 188 -14.46 11.05 -12.19
CA HIS A 188 -13.78 10.22 -11.20
C HIS A 188 -12.41 9.73 -11.70
N PRO A 189 -11.35 9.87 -10.88
CA PRO A 189 -9.99 9.41 -11.20
C PRO A 189 -9.85 7.86 -11.13
N VAL A 190 -8.95 7.29 -11.94
CA VAL A 190 -8.67 5.84 -12.06
C VAL A 190 -7.38 5.48 -11.28
N PRO A 191 -7.34 4.42 -10.46
CA PRO A 191 -6.36 4.21 -9.37
C PRO A 191 -4.94 3.88 -9.81
N VAL A 192 -3.96 4.48 -9.15
CA VAL A 192 -2.52 4.33 -9.38
C VAL A 192 -1.93 3.25 -8.47
N ALA A 193 -2.07 2.00 -8.88
CA ALA A 193 -1.33 0.88 -8.31
C ALA A 193 -0.54 0.14 -9.41
N VAL A 194 0.79 0.15 -9.25
CA VAL A 194 1.82 -0.70 -9.90
C VAL A 194 1.87 -0.69 -11.44
N ALA A 195 2.61 0.28 -11.98
CA ALA A 195 3.10 0.29 -13.37
C ALA A 195 4.45 -0.43 -13.52
N ILE A 196 4.59 -1.67 -13.03
CA ILE A 196 5.87 -2.43 -13.14
C ILE A 196 5.92 -3.34 -14.36
N VAL A 197 4.81 -3.55 -15.07
CA VAL A 197 4.75 -4.55 -16.14
C VAL A 197 4.47 -3.91 -17.50
N ALA A 198 5.42 -3.13 -18.02
CA ALA A 198 5.41 -2.70 -19.43
C ALA A 198 6.75 -2.12 -19.89
N LEU A 199 7.85 -2.88 -19.83
CA LEU A 199 9.03 -2.55 -20.64
C LEU A 199 9.56 -3.81 -21.33
N PRO A 200 9.57 -3.86 -22.68
CA PRO A 200 10.22 -4.95 -23.42
C PRO A 200 11.75 -4.84 -23.31
N PRO A 201 12.48 -5.98 -23.30
CA PRO A 201 13.94 -5.95 -23.19
C PRO A 201 14.58 -5.31 -24.43
N SER A 202 15.53 -4.40 -24.21
CA SER A 202 16.39 -3.86 -25.26
C SER A 202 17.67 -4.70 -25.42
N PRO A 203 18.24 -4.80 -26.64
CA PRO A 203 19.37 -5.68 -26.94
C PRO A 203 20.69 -5.19 -26.31
N PRO A 204 21.68 -6.09 -26.11
CA PRO A 204 22.87 -5.80 -25.30
C PRO A 204 23.84 -4.87 -26.02
N GLN A 205 24.39 -3.90 -25.29
CA GLN A 205 25.58 -3.15 -25.72
C GLN A 205 26.66 -3.15 -24.63
N SER A 206 27.91 -3.19 -25.12
CA SER A 206 29.15 -3.54 -24.42
C SER A 206 29.69 -2.46 -23.49
N ASN A 207 30.28 -2.95 -22.39
CA ASN A 207 30.96 -2.28 -21.29
C ASN A 207 32.00 -1.21 -21.67
N ASP A 208 32.16 -0.18 -20.82
CA ASP A 208 33.32 -0.07 -19.91
C ASP A 208 33.23 1.21 -19.05
N SER A 209 33.42 1.09 -17.73
CA SER A 209 34.48 1.81 -16.99
C SER A 209 34.25 1.82 -15.47
N THR A 210 35.36 1.65 -14.77
CA THR A 210 35.56 1.51 -13.33
C THR A 210 35.41 2.82 -12.56
N ALA A 211 34.78 2.80 -11.37
CA ALA A 211 34.88 3.90 -10.41
C ALA A 211 34.98 3.43 -8.95
N THR A 212 35.93 4.06 -8.26
CA THR A 212 36.44 3.81 -6.91
C THR A 212 35.46 4.23 -5.81
N THR A 213 35.29 3.37 -4.81
CA THR A 213 34.45 3.58 -3.63
C THR A 213 35.07 4.54 -2.62
N SER A 214 34.28 5.52 -2.15
CA SER A 214 34.56 6.28 -0.93
C SER A 214 33.31 6.28 -0.05
N ASN A 215 33.39 5.60 1.09
CA ASN A 215 32.30 5.47 2.05
C ASN A 215 32.12 6.76 2.86
N MET A 216 30.87 7.22 2.98
CA MET A 216 30.47 8.19 4.00
C MET A 216 29.18 7.72 4.67
N TYR A 217 29.25 7.57 5.99
CA TYR A 217 28.17 7.16 6.90
C TYR A 217 26.98 8.15 6.84
N ILE A 218 25.74 7.63 6.80
CA ILE A 218 24.51 8.41 6.96
C ILE A 218 23.89 8.09 8.32
N ASP A 219 23.51 9.16 9.02
CA ASP A 219 22.97 9.24 10.38
C ASP A 219 21.71 8.39 10.63
N SER A 220 21.51 8.09 11.92
CA SER A 220 20.47 7.27 12.53
C SER A 220 19.03 7.77 12.31
N GLU A 221 18.20 6.95 11.67
CA GLU A 221 16.72 7.06 11.73
C GLU A 221 16.15 6.42 13.01
N PRO A 222 15.00 6.91 13.53
CA PRO A 222 14.40 6.41 14.77
C PRO A 222 13.91 4.96 14.61
N GLU A 223 14.26 4.12 15.58
CA GLU A 223 13.82 2.71 15.66
C GLU A 223 12.29 2.62 15.72
N TYR A 224 11.64 2.27 14.61
CA TYR A 224 10.28 1.74 14.64
C TYR A 224 10.36 0.27 15.08
N LYS A 225 10.25 0.02 16.38
CA LYS A 225 10.11 -1.32 16.93
C LYS A 225 8.68 -1.81 16.68
N ASP A 226 8.50 -2.66 15.68
CA ASP A 226 7.26 -3.41 15.52
C ASP A 226 7.20 -4.53 16.58
N GLN A 227 6.88 -4.17 17.82
CA GLN A 227 6.63 -5.11 18.93
C GLN A 227 5.37 -5.96 18.72
N ARG A 228 4.61 -5.70 17.65
CA ARG A 228 3.33 -6.34 17.36
C ARG A 228 3.54 -7.77 16.86
N ALA A 229 4.52 -8.01 15.98
CA ALA A 229 4.76 -9.31 15.35
C ALA A 229 5.01 -10.47 16.36
N GLU A 230 5.84 -10.24 17.41
CA GLU A 230 6.14 -11.27 18.42
C GLU A 230 4.93 -11.60 19.32
N SER A 231 4.14 -10.58 19.69
CA SER A 231 2.95 -10.75 20.53
C SER A 231 1.79 -11.44 19.80
N ILE A 232 1.75 -11.34 18.47
CA ILE A 232 0.73 -11.94 17.63
C ILE A 232 0.96 -13.46 17.49
N ILE A 233 2.19 -13.91 17.23
CA ILE A 233 2.52 -15.33 17.00
C ILE A 233 2.10 -16.21 18.20
N ILE A 234 2.40 -15.75 19.43
CA ILE A 234 2.07 -16.48 20.68
C ILE A 234 0.54 -16.56 20.93
N ASN A 235 -0.23 -15.59 20.43
CA ASN A 235 -1.70 -15.57 20.60
C ASN A 235 -2.43 -16.40 19.55
N VAL A 236 -1.88 -16.54 18.34
CA VAL A 236 -2.47 -17.31 17.22
C VAL A 236 -2.49 -18.82 17.49
N GLU A 237 -1.43 -19.38 18.11
CA GLU A 237 -1.37 -20.81 18.44
C GLU A 237 -2.49 -21.23 19.41
N LYS A 238 -2.87 -20.36 20.35
CA LYS A 238 -3.99 -20.60 21.29
C LYS A 238 -5.37 -20.48 20.64
N GLN A 239 -5.51 -19.68 19.58
CA GLN A 239 -6.79 -19.40 18.91
C GLN A 239 -7.17 -20.44 17.87
N SER A 240 -6.19 -21.08 17.21
CA SER A 240 -6.42 -22.16 16.23
C SER A 240 -7.20 -23.36 16.82
N GLN A 241 -7.16 -23.56 18.14
CA GLN A 241 -7.78 -24.68 18.84
C GLN A 241 -9.25 -24.45 19.25
N THR A 242 -9.83 -23.25 19.06
CA THR A 242 -11.12 -22.87 19.67
C THR A 242 -12.26 -22.53 18.71
N ARG A 243 -12.13 -22.70 17.39
CA ARG A 243 -13.23 -22.32 16.47
C ARG A 243 -14.14 -23.49 16.08
N GLY A 244 -15.36 -23.47 16.65
CA GLY A 244 -16.52 -24.18 16.13
C GLY A 244 -17.06 -23.54 14.84
N THR A 245 -17.91 -24.31 14.14
CA THR A 245 -18.58 -24.02 12.87
C THR A 245 -19.31 -22.68 12.85
N LYS A 246 -18.64 -21.60 12.44
CA LYS A 246 -19.30 -20.31 12.12
C LYS A 246 -19.47 -20.19 10.61
N GLU A 247 -20.63 -19.71 10.18
CA GLU A 247 -20.87 -19.32 8.79
C GLU A 247 -19.83 -18.29 8.32
N PRO A 248 -19.43 -18.32 7.03
CA PRO A 248 -18.49 -17.36 6.49
C PRO A 248 -19.08 -15.94 6.51
N PRO A 249 -18.29 -14.91 6.84
CA PRO A 249 -18.72 -13.53 6.71
C PRO A 249 -19.07 -13.24 5.23
N PRO A 250 -20.01 -12.31 4.96
CA PRO A 250 -20.39 -11.96 3.59
C PRO A 250 -19.17 -11.36 2.85
N PRO A 251 -18.97 -11.71 1.57
CA PRO A 251 -17.86 -11.16 0.79
C PRO A 251 -18.03 -9.65 0.57
N THR A 252 -16.91 -8.93 0.59
CA THR A 252 -16.80 -7.59 0.00
C THR A 252 -16.50 -7.70 -1.50
N LYS A 253 -16.61 -6.58 -2.24
CA LYS A 253 -16.38 -6.54 -3.70
C LYS A 253 -15.05 -7.23 -4.04
N TYR A 254 -15.11 -8.21 -4.94
CA TYR A 254 -13.98 -9.03 -5.41
C TYR A 254 -13.21 -9.85 -4.36
N SER A 255 -13.62 -9.85 -3.08
CA SER A 255 -12.97 -10.67 -2.04
C SER A 255 -13.12 -12.18 -2.24
N THR A 256 -14.02 -12.62 -3.12
CA THR A 256 -14.16 -14.03 -3.52
C THR A 256 -12.88 -14.58 -4.15
N PHE A 257 -12.08 -13.76 -4.83
CA PHE A 257 -10.75 -14.17 -5.30
C PHE A 257 -9.84 -14.55 -4.12
N PHE A 258 -9.94 -13.85 -2.99
CA PHE A 258 -9.19 -14.20 -1.79
C PHE A 258 -9.58 -15.58 -1.24
N LYS A 259 -10.86 -15.95 -1.31
CA LYS A 259 -11.30 -17.31 -0.93
C LYS A 259 -10.58 -18.37 -1.77
N CYS A 260 -10.50 -18.20 -3.09
CA CYS A 260 -9.77 -19.08 -4.00
C CYS A 260 -8.28 -19.16 -3.66
N PHE A 261 -7.63 -17.99 -3.50
CA PHE A 261 -6.24 -17.91 -3.01
C PHE A 261 -6.05 -18.72 -1.73
N SER A 262 -6.90 -18.49 -0.72
CA SER A 262 -6.77 -19.08 0.60
C SER A 262 -6.85 -20.61 0.55
N HIS A 263 -7.75 -21.14 -0.30
CA HIS A 263 -7.93 -22.58 -0.48
C HIS A 263 -6.67 -23.23 -1.07
N SER A 264 -6.14 -22.66 -2.15
CA SER A 264 -4.92 -23.15 -2.79
C SER A 264 -3.69 -22.97 -1.89
N PHE A 265 -3.57 -21.83 -1.22
CA PHE A 265 -2.50 -21.51 -0.28
C PHE A 265 -2.42 -22.51 0.87
N ARG A 266 -3.56 -22.87 1.48
CA ARG A 266 -3.61 -23.89 2.55
C ARG A 266 -3.32 -25.30 2.05
N SER A 267 -3.79 -25.64 0.86
CA SER A 267 -3.67 -27.01 0.31
C SER A 267 -2.25 -27.33 -0.14
N HIS A 268 -1.49 -26.33 -0.58
CA HIS A 268 -0.12 -26.48 -1.11
C HIS A 268 0.97 -26.00 -0.15
N SER A 269 0.62 -25.65 1.09
CA SER A 269 1.62 -25.35 2.11
C SER A 269 2.32 -26.65 2.52
N PRO A 270 3.66 -26.69 2.60
CA PRO A 270 4.39 -27.92 2.88
C PRO A 270 3.92 -28.54 4.21
N ALA A 271 3.34 -29.73 4.11
CA ALA A 271 2.79 -30.50 5.24
C ALA A 271 3.79 -30.81 6.37
N HIS A 272 5.07 -30.46 6.19
CA HIS A 272 6.17 -30.80 7.08
C HIS A 272 6.42 -29.77 8.20
N SER A 273 5.70 -28.64 8.27
CA SER A 273 5.81 -27.71 9.40
C SER A 273 4.52 -26.90 9.67
N PRO A 274 3.62 -27.39 10.54
CA PRO A 274 2.41 -26.67 10.95
C PRO A 274 2.69 -25.30 11.57
N HIS A 275 3.80 -25.15 12.29
CA HIS A 275 4.23 -23.87 12.87
C HIS A 275 4.61 -22.83 11.80
N HIS A 276 5.13 -23.28 10.65
CA HIS A 276 5.50 -22.40 9.55
C HIS A 276 4.25 -21.79 8.88
N LEU A 277 3.25 -22.61 8.56
CA LEU A 277 1.98 -22.12 8.00
C LEU A 277 1.28 -21.12 8.93
N LEU A 278 1.25 -21.38 10.25
CA LEU A 278 0.67 -20.44 11.23
C LEU A 278 1.42 -19.10 11.28
N SER A 279 2.76 -19.15 11.21
CA SER A 279 3.59 -17.94 11.18
C SER A 279 3.38 -17.14 9.89
N SER A 280 3.39 -17.80 8.72
CA SER A 280 3.19 -17.14 7.42
C SER A 280 1.77 -16.56 7.28
N THR A 281 0.73 -17.29 7.70
CA THR A 281 -0.67 -16.80 7.69
C THR A 281 -0.86 -15.60 8.62
N SER A 282 -0.21 -15.59 9.78
CA SER A 282 -0.23 -14.45 10.71
C SER A 282 0.46 -13.22 10.11
N LEU A 283 1.66 -13.38 9.54
CA LEU A 283 2.38 -12.28 8.87
C LEU A 283 1.59 -11.72 7.68
N TYR A 284 0.95 -12.60 6.93
CA TYR A 284 0.10 -12.23 5.81
C TYR A 284 -1.16 -11.45 6.27
N LEU A 285 -1.81 -11.87 7.36
CA LEU A 285 -2.95 -11.14 7.92
C LEU A 285 -2.53 -9.78 8.49
N SER A 286 -1.37 -9.68 9.13
CA SER A 286 -0.77 -8.40 9.54
C SER A 286 -0.53 -7.47 8.35
N SER A 287 0.04 -8.00 7.27
CA SER A 287 0.27 -7.24 6.02
C SER A 287 -1.04 -6.78 5.39
N THR A 288 -2.08 -7.64 5.42
CA THR A 288 -3.44 -7.29 4.97
C THR A 288 -4.01 -6.14 5.78
N SER A 289 -3.92 -6.22 7.12
CA SER A 289 -4.42 -5.15 7.98
C SER A 289 -3.69 -3.83 7.73
N LEU A 290 -2.36 -3.87 7.55
CA LEU A 290 -1.58 -2.68 7.25
C LEU A 290 -2.07 -2.06 5.94
N TYR A 291 -2.12 -2.84 4.86
CA TYR A 291 -2.58 -2.40 3.54
C TYR A 291 -3.94 -1.73 3.61
N LEU A 292 -4.96 -2.41 4.14
CA LEU A 292 -6.32 -1.88 4.23
C LEU A 292 -6.36 -0.57 5.02
N SER A 293 -5.73 -0.53 6.20
CA SER A 293 -5.68 0.68 7.02
C SER A 293 -4.97 1.85 6.34
N SER A 294 -3.91 1.57 5.60
CA SER A 294 -3.15 2.56 4.85
C SER A 294 -3.95 3.10 3.66
N THR A 295 -4.73 2.26 2.95
CA THR A 295 -5.62 2.72 1.87
C THR A 295 -6.65 3.72 2.40
N SER A 296 -7.26 3.47 3.55
CA SER A 296 -8.16 4.45 4.17
C SER A 296 -7.45 5.73 4.60
N LEU A 297 -6.21 5.62 5.11
CA LEU A 297 -5.42 6.79 5.48
C LEU A 297 -5.06 7.64 4.24
N GLU A 298 -4.69 6.99 3.14
CA GLU A 298 -4.40 7.64 1.85
C GLU A 298 -5.60 8.44 1.35
N VAL A 299 -6.77 7.79 1.27
CA VAL A 299 -7.98 8.45 0.76
C VAL A 299 -8.48 9.56 1.70
N SER A 300 -8.44 9.33 3.02
CA SER A 300 -8.82 10.35 4.00
C SER A 300 -7.88 11.56 3.98
N THR A 301 -6.57 11.33 3.80
CA THR A 301 -5.57 12.41 3.66
C THR A 301 -5.86 13.24 2.42
N HIS A 302 -6.12 12.60 1.29
CA HIS A 302 -6.42 13.30 0.04
C HIS A 302 -7.75 14.10 0.11
N THR A 303 -8.80 13.47 0.67
CA THR A 303 -10.12 14.09 0.84
C THR A 303 -10.09 15.26 1.81
N ALA A 304 -9.50 15.09 3.01
CA ALA A 304 -9.37 16.16 4.00
C ALA A 304 -8.45 17.29 3.50
N GLY A 305 -7.44 16.94 2.69
CA GLY A 305 -6.57 17.88 2.02
C GLY A 305 -7.24 18.66 0.88
N HIS A 306 -8.48 18.34 0.49
CA HIS A 306 -9.18 18.97 -0.63
C HIS A 306 -8.34 19.01 -1.93
N GLY A 307 -7.59 17.93 -2.19
CA GLY A 307 -6.68 17.82 -3.34
C GLY A 307 -5.39 18.64 -3.22
N THR A 308 -5.00 19.06 -2.00
CA THR A 308 -3.66 19.60 -1.74
C THR A 308 -2.59 18.52 -1.78
N ILE A 309 -1.38 18.91 -2.18
CA ILE A 309 -0.23 18.02 -2.21
C ILE A 309 0.19 17.73 -0.76
N PRO A 310 0.31 16.45 -0.35
CA PRO A 310 0.78 16.08 0.98
C PRO A 310 2.27 16.39 1.12
N THR A 311 2.72 16.60 2.35
CA THR A 311 4.16 16.58 2.65
C THR A 311 4.72 15.17 2.45
N GLU A 312 6.02 15.07 2.19
CA GLU A 312 6.69 13.77 2.09
C GLU A 312 6.45 12.88 3.33
N THR A 313 6.46 13.46 4.53
CA THR A 313 6.18 12.74 5.78
C THR A 313 4.74 12.20 5.83
N GLU A 314 3.75 12.97 5.38
CA GLU A 314 2.35 12.52 5.31
C GLU A 314 2.20 11.41 4.27
N TYR A 315 2.81 11.56 3.10
CA TYR A 315 2.79 10.57 2.02
C TYR A 315 3.35 9.22 2.47
N TRP A 316 4.55 9.21 3.09
CA TRP A 316 5.16 7.96 3.55
C TRP A 316 4.44 7.28 4.73
N LYS A 317 3.49 7.93 5.41
CA LYS A 317 2.68 7.26 6.45
C LYS A 317 1.73 6.23 5.85
N TYR A 318 1.04 6.57 4.76
CA TYR A 318 0.14 5.62 4.09
C TYR A 318 0.88 4.82 3.02
N ARG A 319 1.80 5.42 2.26
CA ARG A 319 2.44 4.75 1.13
C ARG A 319 3.26 3.52 1.52
N ARG A 320 3.80 3.48 2.73
CA ARG A 320 4.50 2.30 3.29
C ARG A 320 3.60 1.06 3.37
N GLY A 321 2.29 1.23 3.55
CA GLY A 321 1.33 0.13 3.50
C GLY A 321 0.73 -0.07 2.11
N THR A 322 0.33 1.00 1.41
CA THR A 322 -0.38 0.89 0.12
C THR A 322 0.50 0.44 -1.05
N ASN A 323 1.83 0.41 -0.89
CA ASN A 323 2.71 -0.19 -1.91
C ASN A 323 2.56 -1.73 -2.04
N GLY A 324 1.99 -2.40 -1.05
CA GLY A 324 1.72 -3.85 -1.10
C GLY A 324 2.94 -4.78 -1.08
N ILE A 325 4.18 -4.27 -0.97
CA ILE A 325 5.41 -5.09 -1.00
C ILE A 325 5.50 -6.07 0.17
N SER A 326 4.91 -5.73 1.32
CA SER A 326 4.82 -6.65 2.47
C SER A 326 4.17 -7.98 2.12
N PHE A 327 3.17 -8.01 1.22
CA PHE A 327 2.55 -9.24 0.76
C PHE A 327 3.51 -10.13 -0.01
N PHE A 328 4.30 -9.53 -0.91
CA PHE A 328 5.30 -10.24 -1.69
C PHE A 328 6.40 -10.80 -0.78
N SER A 329 6.83 -10.03 0.22
CA SER A 329 7.78 -10.50 1.23
C SER A 329 7.23 -11.71 1.99
N CYS A 330 6.03 -11.60 2.57
CA CYS A 330 5.44 -12.67 3.39
C CYS A 330 5.09 -13.94 2.61
N LEU A 331 4.82 -13.83 1.30
CA LEU A 331 4.54 -14.98 0.44
C LEU A 331 5.80 -15.58 -0.19
N GLY A 332 6.96 -14.94 -0.05
CA GLY A 332 8.22 -15.41 -0.65
C GLY A 332 8.59 -16.85 -0.28
N GLU A 333 8.44 -17.24 0.98
CA GLU A 333 8.70 -18.61 1.44
C GLU A 333 7.77 -19.62 0.78
N TYR A 334 6.48 -19.29 0.69
CA TYR A 334 5.48 -20.11 0.00
C TYR A 334 5.80 -20.22 -1.50
N MET A 335 6.15 -19.12 -2.16
CA MET A 335 6.41 -19.12 -3.60
C MET A 335 7.68 -19.92 -3.94
N THR A 336 8.72 -19.82 -3.12
CA THR A 336 10.06 -20.39 -3.39
C THR A 336 10.31 -21.75 -2.73
N ASP A 337 9.35 -22.30 -1.99
CA ASP A 337 9.53 -23.51 -1.16
C ASP A 337 10.69 -23.43 -0.17
N THR A 338 11.03 -22.20 0.23
CA THR A 338 12.19 -21.95 1.10
C THR A 338 11.71 -21.45 2.44
N VAL A 339 12.14 -22.12 3.51
CA VAL A 339 11.83 -21.69 4.88
C VAL A 339 13.03 -20.94 5.45
N LEU A 340 12.84 -19.67 5.76
CA LEU A 340 13.81 -18.87 6.48
C LEU A 340 13.65 -19.11 8.00
N PRO A 341 14.75 -19.22 8.76
CA PRO A 341 14.67 -19.24 10.22
C PRO A 341 14.00 -17.97 10.76
N GLY A 342 13.10 -18.09 11.75
CA GLY A 342 12.39 -16.93 12.34
C GLY A 342 13.32 -15.81 12.80
N LYS A 343 14.50 -16.16 13.32
CA LYS A 343 15.55 -15.19 13.68
C LYS A 343 16.00 -14.30 12.52
N VAL A 344 16.00 -14.81 11.28
CA VAL A 344 16.33 -14.03 10.08
C VAL A 344 15.26 -12.97 9.80
N TRP A 345 13.98 -13.32 9.97
CA TRP A 345 12.87 -12.36 9.86
C TRP A 345 12.95 -11.22 10.89
N GLU A 346 13.49 -11.51 12.08
CA GLU A 346 13.66 -10.54 13.16
C GLU A 346 14.90 -9.64 13.02
N MET A 347 15.85 -10.02 12.16
CA MET A 347 17.09 -9.27 11.96
C MET A 347 16.82 -7.87 11.42
N LYS A 348 17.55 -6.88 11.95
CA LYS A 348 17.46 -5.48 11.50
C LYS A 348 17.85 -5.36 10.02
N GLU A 349 18.79 -6.19 9.57
CA GLU A 349 19.28 -6.27 8.20
C GLU A 349 18.18 -6.74 7.25
N MET A 350 17.38 -7.74 7.64
CA MET A 350 16.25 -8.23 6.83
C MET A 350 15.17 -7.16 6.68
N ARG A 351 14.85 -6.45 7.78
CA ARG A 351 13.91 -5.33 7.74
C ARG A 351 14.38 -4.20 6.83
N ARG A 352 15.66 -3.81 6.95
CA ARG A 352 16.27 -2.79 6.07
C ARG A 352 16.23 -3.20 4.60
N LEU A 353 16.46 -4.47 4.29
CA LEU A 353 16.35 -4.99 2.93
C LEU A 353 14.93 -4.81 2.38
N TRP A 354 13.91 -5.20 3.15
CA TRP A 354 12.52 -5.02 2.71
C TRP A 354 12.10 -3.56 2.59
N ASP A 355 12.56 -2.70 3.50
CA ASP A 355 12.31 -1.26 3.41
C ASP A 355 12.97 -0.64 2.16
N ALA A 356 14.15 -1.12 1.79
CA ALA A 356 14.83 -0.71 0.55
C ALA A 356 14.09 -1.18 -0.70
N VAL A 357 13.64 -2.44 -0.73
CA VAL A 357 12.82 -2.99 -1.84
C VAL A 357 11.52 -2.18 -1.98
N ALA A 358 10.80 -1.95 -0.88
CA ALA A 358 9.56 -1.19 -0.90
C ALA A 358 9.77 0.25 -1.40
N ARG A 359 10.83 0.92 -0.92
CA ARG A 359 11.19 2.27 -1.38
C ARG A 359 11.49 2.30 -2.87
N ASN A 360 12.29 1.36 -3.38
CA ASN A 360 12.66 1.30 -4.79
C ASN A 360 11.43 1.07 -5.68
N VAL A 361 10.55 0.16 -5.27
CA VAL A 361 9.28 -0.08 -5.96
C VAL A 361 8.39 1.15 -5.97
N VAL A 362 8.25 1.84 -4.84
CA VAL A 362 7.44 3.08 -4.77
C VAL A 362 8.00 4.15 -5.71
N ILE A 363 9.30 4.39 -5.69
CA ILE A 363 9.91 5.41 -6.55
C ILE A 363 9.70 5.04 -8.03
N ILE A 364 10.01 3.80 -8.42
CA ILE A 364 9.83 3.35 -9.81
C ILE A 364 8.36 3.45 -10.22
N ASN A 365 7.45 3.03 -9.34
CA ASN A 365 6.02 3.10 -9.61
C ASN A 365 5.59 4.53 -9.87
N ASP A 366 5.84 5.46 -8.94
CA ASP A 366 5.37 6.85 -9.02
C ASP A 366 5.98 7.62 -10.20
N VAL A 367 7.22 7.31 -10.58
CA VAL A 367 7.82 7.92 -11.79
C VAL A 367 7.16 7.37 -13.06
N LEU A 368 6.90 6.06 -13.14
CA LEU A 368 6.25 5.44 -14.31
C LEU A 368 4.74 5.73 -14.39
N SER A 369 4.04 5.88 -13.26
CA SER A 369 2.62 6.20 -13.21
C SER A 369 2.31 7.69 -13.34
N LEU A 370 3.31 8.57 -13.31
CA LEU A 370 3.13 10.02 -13.45
C LEU A 370 2.16 10.44 -14.58
N PRO A 371 2.22 9.90 -15.82
CA PRO A 371 1.28 10.28 -16.87
C PRO A 371 -0.19 9.96 -16.53
N LYS A 372 -0.41 8.90 -15.75
CA LYS A 372 -1.74 8.53 -15.24
C LYS A 372 -2.14 9.45 -14.10
N GLU A 373 -1.27 9.66 -13.12
CA GLU A 373 -1.46 10.57 -11.98
C GLU A 373 -1.85 11.99 -12.44
N ILE A 374 -1.19 12.50 -13.48
CA ILE A 374 -1.50 13.81 -14.07
C ILE A 374 -2.93 13.88 -14.61
N LYS A 375 -3.40 12.84 -15.31
CA LYS A 375 -4.76 12.81 -15.87
C LYS A 375 -5.83 12.86 -14.79
N VAL A 376 -5.51 12.30 -13.63
CA VAL A 376 -6.46 12.05 -12.55
C VAL A 376 -6.25 12.98 -11.35
N ASN A 377 -5.28 13.90 -11.43
CA ASN A 377 -4.85 14.82 -10.38
C ASN A 377 -4.46 14.12 -9.06
N TRP A 378 -3.80 12.97 -9.14
CA TRP A 378 -3.31 12.24 -7.97
C TRP A 378 -1.91 12.70 -7.54
N PRO A 379 -1.64 12.95 -6.25
CA PRO A 379 -0.34 13.43 -5.80
C PRO A 379 0.63 12.29 -5.45
N GLY A 380 1.37 11.78 -6.44
CA GLY A 380 2.50 10.88 -6.21
C GLY A 380 3.77 11.61 -5.75
N LEU A 381 4.83 10.86 -5.49
CA LEU A 381 6.11 11.33 -4.98
C LEU A 381 6.77 12.37 -5.90
N VAL A 382 6.55 12.28 -7.21
CA VAL A 382 7.00 13.30 -8.18
C VAL A 382 6.38 14.66 -7.89
N ALA A 383 5.07 14.71 -7.59
CA ALA A 383 4.36 15.95 -7.27
C ALA A 383 4.92 16.60 -5.99
N ILE A 384 5.22 15.78 -4.99
CA ILE A 384 5.82 16.22 -3.73
C ILE A 384 7.21 16.81 -3.99
N TYR A 385 8.05 16.13 -4.78
CA TYR A 385 9.42 16.56 -5.04
C TYR A 385 9.47 17.82 -5.90
N LEU A 386 8.51 18.00 -6.81
CA LEU A 386 8.35 19.24 -7.56
C LEU A 386 8.14 20.45 -6.64
N VAL A 387 7.31 20.30 -5.61
CA VAL A 387 7.00 21.37 -4.64
C VAL A 387 8.15 21.58 -3.66
N ASP A 388 8.66 20.51 -3.07
CA ASP A 388 9.55 20.60 -1.90
C ASP A 388 11.03 20.72 -2.28
N ARG A 389 11.44 20.17 -3.43
CA ARG A 389 12.87 19.93 -3.74
C ARG A 389 13.34 20.52 -5.06
N THR A 390 12.45 21.09 -5.88
CA THR A 390 12.85 21.70 -7.15
C THR A 390 12.57 23.20 -7.22
N PRO A 391 13.58 24.03 -7.54
CA PRO A 391 13.30 25.41 -7.93
C PRO A 391 12.48 25.40 -9.23
N ASN A 392 11.44 26.23 -9.29
CA ASN A 392 10.57 26.42 -10.46
C ASN A 392 9.80 25.18 -10.95
N MET A 393 9.59 24.15 -10.11
CA MET A 393 8.79 22.96 -10.48
C MET A 393 9.32 22.26 -11.76
N SER A 394 10.63 22.02 -11.80
CA SER A 394 11.28 21.35 -12.93
C SER A 394 11.08 19.84 -12.87
N LEU A 395 10.39 19.30 -13.89
CA LEU A 395 10.05 17.88 -13.98
C LEU A 395 11.30 16.99 -14.09
N ASP A 396 12.25 17.35 -14.96
CA ASP A 396 13.51 16.62 -15.11
C ASP A 396 14.33 16.59 -13.81
N LYS A 397 14.31 17.68 -13.04
CA LYS A 397 15.06 17.73 -11.77
C LYS A 397 14.39 16.88 -10.69
N ALA A 398 13.06 16.89 -10.59
CA ALA A 398 12.34 16.08 -9.61
C ALA A 398 12.57 14.58 -9.87
N VAL A 399 12.40 14.15 -11.12
CA VAL A 399 12.67 12.77 -11.54
C VAL A 399 14.15 12.41 -11.40
N GLY A 400 15.06 13.33 -11.74
CA GLY A 400 16.49 13.14 -11.56
C GLY A 400 16.89 12.88 -10.10
N ILE A 401 16.31 13.62 -9.14
CA ILE A 401 16.54 13.39 -7.70
C ILE A 401 16.07 11.99 -7.31
N LEU A 402 14.87 11.58 -7.73
CA LEU A 402 14.31 10.26 -7.42
C LEU A 402 15.15 9.12 -8.00
N VAL A 403 15.68 9.28 -9.21
CA VAL A 403 16.57 8.30 -9.83
C VAL A 403 17.93 8.24 -9.15
N GLU A 404 18.45 9.36 -8.64
CA GLU A 404 19.66 9.34 -7.81
C GLU A 404 19.44 8.67 -6.45
N GLU A 405 18.23 8.77 -5.88
CA GLU A 405 17.86 8.02 -4.68
C GLU A 405 17.83 6.50 -4.92
N LEU A 406 17.34 6.06 -6.08
CA LEU A 406 17.40 4.64 -6.49
C LEU A 406 18.83 4.10 -6.61
N LYS A 407 19.82 4.94 -6.90
CA LYS A 407 21.24 4.53 -6.97
C LYS A 407 21.90 4.37 -5.59
N ARG A 408 21.30 4.95 -4.54
CA ARG A 408 21.86 4.99 -3.18
C ARG A 408 21.29 3.93 -2.26
N GLY A 409 20.05 3.49 -2.52
CA GLY A 409 19.40 2.39 -1.82
C GLY A 409 19.94 1.05 -2.27
#